data_AF-A0A1Y1NHK7-F1
#
_entry.id   AF-A0A1Y1NHK7-F1
#
_cell.length_a   1.000
_cell.length_b   1.000
_cell.length_c   1.000
_cell.angle_alpha   90.00
_cell.angle_beta   90.00
_cell.angle_gamma   90.00
#
_symmetry.space_group_name_H-M   'P 1'
#
loop_
_entity.id
_entity.type
_entity.pdbx_description
1 polymer ?
#
loop_
_entity_poly.entity_id
_entity_poly.type
_entity_poly.pdbx_seq_one_letter_code
_entity_poly.pdbx_strand_id
1 'polypeptide(L)'
;MAKIYTPNSKSVHGISSTQFCYNFISLMGLSDRKKVVLRTVNLKSSGLYRCEVSAEAPSFSSAQSEARMEVVYLPKEDPVITGVELQYQIGDEINLNCTSGKSHPAPVLHWYINEQQVPLHFVQ
;
A
#
# COMPACT_ATOMS: atom_id res chain seq x y z
N MET A 1 -7.92 -7.91 4.59
CA MET A 1 -8.80 -8.33 3.48
C MET A 1 -8.81 -7.20 2.46
N ALA A 2 -8.16 -7.34 1.30
CA ALA A 2 -8.23 -6.32 0.26
C ALA A 2 -9.42 -6.64 -0.66
N LYS A 3 -10.41 -5.76 -0.71
CA LYS A 3 -11.54 -5.86 -1.65
C LYS A 3 -11.19 -5.06 -2.90
N ILE A 4 -11.06 -5.75 -4.03
CA ILE A 4 -10.91 -5.11 -5.34
C ILE A 4 -12.34 -4.82 -5.84
N TYR A 5 -12.70 -3.54 -5.94
CA TYR A 5 -13.94 -3.11 -6.59
C TYR A 5 -13.67 -2.89 -8.08
N THR A 6 -14.35 -3.64 -8.96
CA THR A 6 -14.41 -3.32 -10.39
C THR A 6 -15.78 -2.68 -10.69
N PRO A 7 -15.83 -1.41 -11.16
CA PRO A 7 -17.08 -0.66 -11.24
C PRO A 7 -17.94 -0.95 -12.47
N ASN A 8 -17.64 -1.98 -13.27
CA ASN A 8 -18.48 -2.32 -14.42
C ASN A 8 -18.55 -3.83 -14.65
N SER A 9 -19.71 -4.40 -14.34
CA SER A 9 -20.06 -5.79 -14.59
C SER A 9 -20.33 -6.02 -16.07
N LYS A 10 -19.41 -6.72 -16.76
CA LYS A 10 -19.76 -7.52 -17.95
C LYS A 10 -19.32 -8.97 -17.76
N SER A 11 -20.26 -9.88 -17.95
CA SER A 11 -20.10 -11.32 -17.87
C SER A 11 -19.64 -11.88 -19.20
N VAL A 12 -18.43 -12.45 -19.27
CA VAL A 12 -17.97 -13.25 -20.42
C VAL A 12 -17.16 -14.45 -19.91
N HIS A 13 -17.41 -15.62 -20.50
CA HIS A 13 -16.82 -16.92 -20.16
C HIS A 13 -15.47 -17.13 -20.86
N GLY A 14 -14.54 -17.79 -20.17
CA GLY A 14 -13.30 -18.34 -20.75
C GLY A 14 -12.04 -17.67 -20.23
N ILE A 15 -11.25 -18.39 -19.42
CA ILE A 15 -9.94 -17.92 -18.96
C ILE A 15 -8.95 -19.03 -19.26
N SER A 16 -7.96 -18.69 -20.09
CA SER A 16 -6.76 -19.49 -20.22
C SER A 16 -5.93 -19.28 -18.95
N SER A 17 -5.95 -20.29 -18.08
CA SER A 17 -5.33 -20.29 -16.74
C SER A 17 -3.80 -20.32 -16.75
N THR A 18 -3.12 -20.02 -17.85
CA THR A 18 -1.68 -20.29 -17.96
C THR A 18 -1.03 -19.29 -18.89
N GLN A 19 -0.46 -18.19 -18.37
CA GLN A 19 0.87 -17.75 -18.86
C GLN A 19 1.64 -16.73 -17.99
N PHE A 20 1.08 -15.95 -17.06
CA PHE A 20 1.86 -14.86 -16.42
C PHE A 20 1.64 -14.63 -14.92
N CYS A 21 1.71 -15.68 -14.08
CA CYS A 21 1.98 -15.53 -12.64
C CYS A 21 3.28 -16.25 -12.24
N TYR A 22 4.30 -16.20 -13.09
CA TYR A 22 5.55 -16.93 -12.88
C TYR A 22 6.49 -16.35 -11.82
N ASN A 23 6.07 -15.44 -10.93
CA ASN A 23 6.91 -15.02 -9.81
C ASN A 23 6.20 -14.70 -8.48
N PHE A 24 4.91 -15.01 -8.31
CA PHE A 24 4.25 -14.86 -7.00
C PHE A 24 3.27 -16.01 -6.75
N ILE A 25 3.33 -16.59 -5.55
CA ILE A 25 2.57 -17.78 -5.13
C ILE A 25 1.08 -17.45 -5.06
N SER A 26 0.39 -17.56 -6.20
CA SER A 26 -1.08 -17.54 -6.28
C SER A 26 -1.63 -18.82 -5.65
N LEU A 27 -2.62 -18.68 -4.77
CA LEU A 27 -3.24 -19.85 -4.16
C LEU A 27 -4.35 -20.41 -5.06
N MET A 28 -4.04 -21.49 -5.78
CA MET A 28 -4.94 -22.08 -6.77
C MET A 28 -6.31 -22.55 -6.22
N GLY A 29 -6.43 -22.80 -4.90
CA GLY A 29 -7.72 -23.17 -4.28
C GLY A 29 -8.61 -22.00 -3.84
N LEU A 30 -8.11 -20.76 -3.85
CA LEU A 30 -8.90 -19.57 -3.48
C LEU A 30 -8.98 -18.52 -4.61
N SER A 31 -8.18 -18.72 -5.67
CA SER A 31 -8.26 -17.97 -6.91
C SER A 31 -9.29 -18.60 -7.83
N ASP A 32 -9.98 -17.78 -8.61
CA ASP A 32 -10.93 -18.20 -9.63
C ASP A 32 -10.75 -17.37 -10.89
N ARG A 33 -11.76 -17.42 -11.76
CA ARG A 33 -11.78 -16.71 -13.03
C ARG A 33 -11.67 -15.19 -12.89
N LYS A 34 -12.26 -14.58 -11.86
CA LYS A 34 -12.28 -13.12 -11.71
C LYS A 34 -11.42 -12.63 -10.55
N LYS A 35 -10.85 -13.55 -9.77
CA LYS A 35 -10.18 -13.26 -8.51
C LYS A 35 -8.87 -14.00 -8.42
N VAL A 36 -7.79 -13.27 -8.15
CA VAL A 36 -6.49 -13.83 -7.81
C VAL A 36 -6.22 -13.57 -6.32
N VAL A 37 -5.84 -14.61 -5.58
CA VAL A 37 -5.45 -14.51 -4.17
C VAL A 37 -3.96 -14.77 -4.04
N LEU A 38 -3.23 -13.75 -3.59
CA LEU A 38 -1.80 -13.80 -3.31
C LEU A 38 -1.55 -14.22 -1.85
N ARG A 39 -0.53 -15.05 -1.62
CA ARG A 39 -0.01 -15.35 -0.27
C ARG A 39 1.35 -14.70 -0.06
N THR A 40 1.69 -14.46 1.21
CA THR A 40 3.00 -13.92 1.61
C THR A 40 3.31 -12.59 0.91
N VAL A 41 2.34 -11.67 0.93
CA VAL A 41 2.49 -10.32 0.39
C VAL A 41 3.48 -9.54 1.24
N ASN A 42 4.45 -8.90 0.60
CA ASN A 42 5.43 -8.03 1.25
C ASN A 42 5.62 -6.75 0.42
N LEU A 43 6.47 -5.83 0.86
CA LEU A 43 6.67 -4.54 0.17
C LEU A 43 7.10 -4.69 -1.31
N LYS A 44 7.82 -5.77 -1.66
CA LYS A 44 8.22 -6.04 -3.06
C LYS A 44 7.07 -6.55 -3.92
N SER A 45 5.92 -6.87 -3.32
CA SER A 45 4.70 -7.23 -4.05
C SER A 45 3.97 -6.01 -4.61
N SER A 46 4.31 -4.78 -4.18
CA SER A 46 3.78 -3.57 -4.82
C SER A 46 4.17 -3.52 -6.29
N GLY A 47 3.24 -3.12 -7.16
CA GLY A 47 3.51 -3.06 -8.59
C GLY A 47 2.26 -2.97 -9.46
N LEU A 48 2.48 -2.96 -10.77
CA LEU A 48 1.42 -3.02 -11.77
C LEU A 48 1.06 -4.48 -12.04
N TYR A 49 -0.21 -4.82 -11.86
CA TYR A 49 -0.75 -6.16 -12.11
C TYR A 49 -1.61 -6.11 -13.37
N ARG A 50 -1.41 -7.07 -14.26
CA ARG A 50 -2.11 -7.20 -15.54
C ARG A 50 -2.95 -8.46 -15.57
N CYS A 51 -4.21 -8.31 -15.99
CA CYS A 51 -5.07 -9.41 -16.38
C CYS A 51 -5.14 -9.43 -17.91
N GLU A 52 -4.88 -10.59 -18.53
CA GLU A 52 -4.94 -10.78 -19.97
C GLU A 52 -5.80 -12.01 -20.30
N VAL A 53 -6.62 -11.87 -21.34
CA VAL A 53 -7.48 -12.92 -21.89
C VAL A 53 -7.17 -13.02 -23.37
N SER A 54 -6.92 -14.24 -23.86
CA SER A 54 -6.62 -14.50 -25.26
C SER A 54 -7.65 -15.46 -25.86
N ALA A 55 -8.16 -15.13 -27.04
CA ALA A 55 -8.93 -16.03 -27.89
C ALA A 55 -8.00 -17.02 -28.58
N GLU A 56 -8.46 -18.26 -28.73
CA GLU A 56 -7.76 -19.33 -29.44
C GLU A 56 -8.09 -19.31 -30.94
N ALA A 57 -7.58 -20.30 -31.67
CA ALA A 57 -7.81 -20.44 -33.10
C ALA A 57 -9.31 -20.36 -33.46
N PRO A 58 -9.65 -19.76 -34.62
CA PRO A 58 -8.76 -19.28 -35.68
C PRO A 58 -8.30 -17.82 -35.53
N SER A 59 -8.85 -17.04 -34.58
CA SER A 59 -8.76 -15.58 -34.57
C SER A 59 -7.93 -15.02 -33.42
N PHE A 60 -6.79 -15.64 -33.12
CA PHE A 60 -5.84 -15.31 -32.06
C PHE A 60 -5.80 -13.79 -31.75
N SER A 61 -6.52 -13.38 -30.71
CA SER A 61 -6.66 -11.99 -30.29
C SER A 61 -6.63 -11.94 -28.77
N SER A 62 -6.06 -10.89 -28.18
CA SER A 62 -6.02 -10.74 -26.73
C SER A 62 -6.56 -9.38 -26.28
N ALA A 63 -7.18 -9.40 -25.10
CA ALA A 63 -7.64 -8.23 -24.38
C ALA A 63 -6.97 -8.22 -23.02
N GLN A 64 -6.57 -7.04 -22.57
CA GLN A 64 -5.86 -6.86 -21.31
C GLN A 64 -6.38 -5.67 -20.52
N SER A 65 -6.17 -5.72 -19.21
CA SER A 65 -6.45 -4.64 -18.28
C SER A 65 -5.42 -4.65 -17.16
N GLU A 66 -5.13 -3.48 -16.60
CA GLU A 66 -4.07 -3.32 -15.59
C GLU A 66 -4.57 -2.53 -14.38
N ALA A 67 -4.02 -2.85 -13.21
CA ALA A 67 -4.27 -2.13 -11.97
C ALA A 67 -3.01 -2.12 -11.09
N ARG A 68 -2.74 -1.00 -10.42
CA ARG A 68 -1.61 -0.89 -9.49
C ARG A 68 -2.01 -1.35 -8.10
N MET A 69 -1.24 -2.26 -7.52
CA MET A 69 -1.34 -2.65 -6.11
C MET A 69 -0.22 -1.99 -5.33
N GLU A 70 -0.56 -1.34 -4.22
CA GLU A 70 0.40 -0.79 -3.26
C GLU A 70 0.26 -1.52 -1.93
N VAL A 71 1.38 -2.04 -1.41
CA VAL A 71 1.46 -2.68 -0.10
C VAL A 71 1.89 -1.63 0.91
N VAL A 72 1.02 -1.34 1.87
CA VAL A 72 1.30 -0.39 2.96
C VAL A 72 1.81 -1.15 4.18
N TYR A 73 2.83 -0.60 4.83
CA TYR A 73 3.34 -1.08 6.10
C TYR A 73 3.22 0.04 7.13
N LEU A 74 2.36 -0.14 8.12
CA LEU A 74 2.15 0.84 9.18
C LEU A 74 3.19 0.65 10.30
N PRO A 75 3.62 1.74 10.98
CA PRO A 75 4.35 1.61 12.23
C PRO A 75 3.55 0.74 13.21
N LYS A 76 4.26 -0.10 13.98
CA LYS A 76 3.63 -0.92 15.03
C LYS A 76 3.44 -0.16 16.35
N GLU A 77 4.18 0.93 16.50
CA GLU A 77 4.29 1.73 17.71
C GLU A 77 4.04 3.18 17.34
N ASP A 78 3.54 3.94 18.32
CA ASP A 78 3.33 5.37 18.17
C ASP A 78 4.67 6.12 18.06
N PRO A 79 4.69 7.32 17.45
CA PRO A 79 5.88 8.16 17.42
C PRO A 79 6.36 8.50 18.83
N VAL A 80 7.68 8.52 19.02
CA VAL A 80 8.31 8.83 20.30
C VAL A 80 8.94 10.20 20.22
N ILE A 81 8.65 11.03 21.23
CA ILE A 81 9.27 12.35 21.41
C ILE A 81 10.45 12.21 22.37
N THR A 82 11.62 12.69 21.95
CA THR A 82 12.85 12.73 22.75
C THR A 82 13.40 14.15 22.79
N GLY A 83 14.32 14.43 23.73
CA GLY A 83 14.85 15.78 23.98
C GLY A 83 14.04 16.61 24.97
N VAL A 84 13.05 15.99 25.65
CA VAL A 84 12.22 16.66 26.65
C VAL A 84 13.03 16.90 27.93
N GLU A 85 12.98 18.13 28.44
CA GLU A 85 13.54 18.53 29.73
C GLU A 85 12.43 18.66 30.78
N LEU A 86 12.82 18.57 32.06
CA LEU A 86 11.86 18.60 33.18
C LEU A 86 11.22 19.97 33.39
N GLN A 87 11.91 21.05 33.02
CA GLN A 87 11.47 22.42 33.25
C GLN A 87 11.98 23.31 32.10
N TYR A 88 11.13 24.23 31.67
CA TYR A 88 11.44 25.24 30.68
C TYR A 88 11.09 26.62 31.23
N GLN A 89 11.84 27.63 30.85
CA GLN A 89 11.56 29.04 31.12
C GLN A 89 10.90 29.70 29.91
N ILE A 90 10.19 30.80 30.17
CA ILE A 90 9.61 31.59 29.09
C ILE A 90 10.74 32.19 28.26
N GLY A 91 10.71 31.93 26.95
CA GLY A 91 11.73 32.37 26.00
C GLY A 91 12.74 31.29 25.63
N ASP A 92 12.68 30.11 26.26
CA ASP A 92 13.53 28.98 25.89
C ASP A 92 13.19 28.48 24.48
N GLU A 93 14.24 28.11 23.75
CA GLU A 93 14.12 27.38 22.50
C GLU A 93 14.18 25.87 22.80
N ILE A 94 13.12 25.15 22.44
CA ILE A 94 13.03 23.70 22.68
C ILE A 94 13.51 22.93 21.46
N ASN A 95 14.44 21.99 21.68
CA ASN A 95 14.90 21.08 20.64
C ASN A 95 14.38 19.67 20.91
N LEU A 96 13.27 19.34 20.27
CA LEU A 96 12.60 18.06 20.42
C LEU A 96 12.69 17.26 19.13
N ASN A 97 12.88 15.95 19.26
CA ASN A 97 12.88 15.02 18.14
C ASN A 97 11.68 14.08 18.23
N CYS A 98 10.83 14.10 17.20
CA CYS A 98 9.75 13.14 17.04
C CYS A 98 10.15 12.08 16.01
N THR A 99 10.35 10.86 16.47
CA THR A 99 10.73 9.72 15.62
C THR A 99 9.58 8.74 15.52
N SER A 100 9.21 8.37 14.30
CA SER A 100 8.23 7.30 14.04
C SER A 100 8.90 5.94 13.87
N GLY A 101 8.13 4.89 14.15
CA GLY A 101 8.50 3.54 13.73
C GLY A 101 8.57 3.41 12.20
N LYS A 102 9.25 2.36 11.73
CA LYS A 102 9.38 2.08 10.28
C LYS A 102 8.00 1.95 9.63
N SER A 103 7.79 2.66 8.52
CA SER A 103 6.58 2.55 7.70
C SER A 103 6.89 2.61 6.21
N HIS A 104 5.91 2.19 5.42
CA HIS A 104 5.86 2.43 3.98
C HIS A 104 4.42 2.81 3.56
N PRO A 105 4.20 3.98 2.94
CA PRO A 105 5.20 5.01 2.65
C PRO A 105 5.79 5.64 3.92
N ALA A 106 6.83 6.47 3.75
CA ALA A 106 7.37 7.27 4.85
C ALA A 106 6.25 8.10 5.50
N PRO A 107 6.20 8.17 6.84
CA PRO A 107 5.11 8.84 7.53
C PRO A 107 5.31 10.36 7.48
N VAL A 108 4.20 11.09 7.51
CA VAL A 108 4.22 12.54 7.68
C VAL A 108 3.92 12.83 9.15
N LEU A 109 4.86 13.47 9.83
CA LEU A 109 4.74 13.83 11.24
C LEU A 109 4.30 15.28 11.40
N HIS A 110 3.43 15.52 12.37
CA HIS A 110 2.92 16.84 12.71
C HIS A 110 3.06 17.05 14.22
N TRP A 111 3.50 18.25 14.59
CA TRP A 111 3.61 18.66 15.98
C TRP A 111 2.33 19.35 16.44
N TYR A 112 1.90 19.04 17.67
CA TYR A 112 0.76 19.66 18.32
C TYR A 112 1.16 20.09 19.74
N ILE A 113 0.70 21.27 20.14
CA ILE A 113 0.84 21.78 21.51
C ILE A 113 -0.56 22.12 21.98
N ASN A 114 -1.06 21.46 23.03
CA ASN A 114 -2.42 21.64 23.54
C ASN A 114 -3.49 21.54 22.42
N GLU A 115 -3.39 20.49 21.59
CA GLU A 115 -4.27 20.24 20.42
C GLU A 115 -4.18 21.27 19.27
N GLN A 116 -3.33 22.28 19.38
CA GLN A 116 -3.07 23.25 18.32
C GLN A 116 -1.89 22.77 17.47
N GLN A 117 -2.09 22.61 16.16
CA GLN A 117 -1.01 22.25 15.24
C GLN A 117 0.04 23.37 15.18
N VAL A 118 1.30 22.99 15.37
CA VAL A 118 2.44 23.92 15.25
C VAL A 118 2.70 24.21 13.76
N PRO A 119 2.77 25.48 13.35
CA PRO A 119 3.12 25.84 11.97
C PRO A 119 4.50 25.30 11.57
N LEU A 120 4.61 24.81 10.32
CA LEU A 120 5.85 24.20 9.81
C LEU A 120 7.08 25.12 9.90
N HIS A 121 6.93 26.44 9.87
CA HIS A 121 8.09 27.34 9.97
C HIS A 121 8.76 27.35 11.36
N PHE A 122 8.10 26.79 12.38
CA PHE A 122 8.67 26.56 13.71
C PHE A 122 9.23 25.14 13.89
N VAL A 123 9.06 24.26 12.90
CA VAL A 123 9.54 22.87 12.93
C VAL A 123 10.67 22.76 11.91
N GLN A 124 11.91 22.57 12.41
CA GLN A 124 13.11 22.43 11.58
C GLN A 124 13.41 20.98 11.21
#